data_AF-A0A1M4MKT0-F1
#
_entry.id   AF-A0A1M4MKT0-F1
#
_cell.length_a   1.000
_cell.length_b   1.000
_cell.length_c   1.000
_cell.angle_alpha   90.00
_cell.angle_beta   90.00
_cell.angle_gamma   90.00
#
_symmetry.space_group_name_H-M   'P 1'
#
loop_
_entity.id
_entity.type
_entity.pdbx_description
1 polymer ?
#
loop_
_entity_poly.entity_id
_entity_poly.type
_entity_poly.pdbx_seq_one_letter_code
_entity_poly.pdbx_strand_id
1 'polypeptide(L)'
;MSGKTVEDCVNEVNNLADKAGLSREICAYQYRKYKWISTSLSLAILLFSASIAFLSIVDPDILVSLSLPFHSQQDTRNVIAFLGFLIFVISFSDKILNLTVTMNRNEQGVKIFTDFIRDCHTFRDVGSKDCDDISAGLKLESIKEQYSYLNQVMSSNTLFSKTFLKVKKSYKMKTRVSRMLDGDPNISINKYYRMRIWEWLF
;
A
#
# COMPACT_ATOMS: atom_id res chain seq x y z
N MET A 1 -14.35 -38.10 -14.79
CA MET A 1 -13.74 -36.98 -14.06
C MET A 1 -13.44 -37.49 -12.66
N SER A 2 -12.16 -37.59 -12.28
CA SER A 2 -11.80 -37.93 -10.89
C SER A 2 -12.30 -36.78 -10.02
N GLY A 3 -13.38 -37.01 -9.26
CA GLY A 3 -14.03 -35.99 -8.46
C GLY A 3 -13.11 -35.58 -7.33
N LYS A 4 -12.75 -34.30 -7.27
CA LYS A 4 -12.15 -33.72 -6.07
C LYS A 4 -13.18 -33.81 -4.96
N THR A 5 -12.78 -34.26 -3.79
CA THR A 5 -13.65 -34.27 -2.63
C THR A 5 -13.97 -32.84 -2.19
N VAL A 6 -15.04 -32.63 -1.42
CA VAL A 6 -15.31 -31.34 -0.77
C VAL A 6 -14.11 -30.85 0.04
N GLU A 7 -13.38 -31.76 0.70
CA GLU A 7 -12.20 -31.42 1.50
C GLU A 7 -11.03 -30.93 0.64
N ASP A 8 -10.80 -31.55 -0.52
CA ASP A 8 -9.81 -31.07 -1.51
C ASP A 8 -10.18 -29.67 -2.03
N CYS A 9 -11.47 -29.43 -2.29
CA CYS A 9 -11.96 -28.14 -2.74
C CYS A 9 -11.74 -27.06 -1.68
N VAL A 10 -12.03 -27.36 -0.41
CA VAL A 10 -11.80 -26.45 0.72
C VAL A 10 -10.32 -26.13 0.89
N ASN A 11 -9.44 -27.13 0.78
CA ASN A 11 -7.99 -26.93 0.85
C ASN A 11 -7.48 -26.04 -0.29
N GLU A 12 -8.01 -26.20 -1.50
CA GLU A 12 -7.64 -25.37 -2.64
C GLU A 12 -8.15 -23.93 -2.49
N VAL A 13 -9.37 -23.73 -1.97
CA VAL A 13 -9.88 -22.39 -1.64
C VAL A 13 -9.04 -21.71 -0.55
N ASN A 14 -8.62 -22.44 0.48
CA ASN A 14 -7.69 -21.90 1.49
C ASN A 14 -6.36 -21.45 0.87
N ASN A 15 -5.81 -22.21 -0.07
CA ASN A 15 -4.60 -21.83 -0.79
C ASN A 15 -4.79 -20.56 -1.65
N LEU A 16 -5.98 -20.38 -2.25
CA LEU A 16 -6.32 -19.16 -2.98
C LEU A 16 -6.48 -17.96 -2.04
N ALA A 17 -7.11 -18.15 -0.88
CA ALA A 17 -7.22 -17.13 0.17
C ALA A 17 -5.84 -16.68 0.66
N ASP A 18 -4.89 -17.61 0.87
CA ASP A 18 -3.52 -17.28 1.26
C ASP A 18 -2.77 -16.47 0.19
N LYS A 19 -2.94 -16.83 -1.09
CA LYS A 19 -2.37 -16.08 -2.22
C LYS A 19 -2.99 -14.68 -2.32
N ALA A 20 -4.31 -14.58 -2.22
CA ALA A 20 -5.02 -13.30 -2.19
C ALA A 20 -4.60 -12.45 -0.98
N GLY A 21 -4.32 -13.06 0.17
CA GLY A 21 -3.79 -12.39 1.36
C GLY A 21 -2.43 -11.74 1.12
N LEU A 22 -1.54 -12.43 0.38
CA LEU A 22 -0.26 -11.84 -0.04
C LEU A 22 -0.46 -10.69 -1.03
N SER A 23 -1.34 -10.84 -2.02
CA SER A 23 -1.66 -9.77 -2.99
C SER A 23 -2.27 -8.55 -2.30
N ARG A 24 -3.15 -8.75 -1.32
CA ARG A 24 -3.70 -7.69 -0.47
C ARG A 24 -2.61 -6.94 0.28
N GLU A 25 -1.66 -7.65 0.89
CA GLU A 25 -0.54 -7.03 1.61
C GLU A 25 0.37 -6.22 0.68
N ILE A 26 0.57 -6.70 -0.55
CA ILE A 26 1.26 -5.98 -1.62
C ILE A 26 0.54 -4.67 -1.98
N CYS A 27 -0.78 -4.70 -2.18
CA CYS A 27 -1.57 -3.51 -2.44
C CYS A 27 -1.49 -2.52 -1.26
N ALA A 28 -1.61 -3.02 -0.03
CA ALA A 28 -1.51 -2.20 1.18
C ALA A 28 -0.12 -1.53 1.30
N TYR A 29 0.93 -2.27 0.98
CA TYR A 29 2.30 -1.76 0.95
C TYR A 29 2.45 -0.61 -0.04
N GLN A 30 2.01 -0.82 -1.29
CA GLN A 30 2.11 0.20 -2.32
C GLN A 30 1.26 1.43 -1.98
N TYR A 31 0.03 1.23 -1.50
CA TYR A 31 -0.83 2.33 -1.04
C TYR A 31 -0.11 3.21 -0.01
N ARG A 32 0.48 2.62 1.03
CA ARG A 32 1.23 3.37 2.05
C ARG A 32 2.41 4.13 1.46
N LYS A 33 3.18 3.48 0.57
CA LYS A 33 4.31 4.11 -0.12
C LYS A 33 3.87 5.34 -0.91
N TYR A 34 2.85 5.21 -1.76
CA TYR A 34 2.37 6.32 -2.59
C TYR A 34 1.70 7.42 -1.76
N LYS A 35 0.96 7.05 -0.70
CA LYS A 35 0.40 8.01 0.25
C LYS A 35 1.49 8.83 0.94
N TRP A 36 2.58 8.18 1.35
CA TRP A 36 3.69 8.87 2.01
C TRP A 36 4.43 9.81 1.04
N ILE A 37 4.66 9.37 -0.20
CA ILE A 37 5.21 10.23 -1.26
C ILE A 37 4.30 11.44 -1.48
N SER A 38 3.00 11.22 -1.71
CA SER A 38 2.01 12.28 -1.93
C SER A 38 1.98 13.28 -0.77
N THR A 39 1.90 12.78 0.47
CA THR A 39 1.91 13.63 1.67
C THR A 39 3.18 14.46 1.78
N SER A 40 4.34 13.86 1.46
CA SER A 40 5.64 14.55 1.48
C SER A 40 5.72 15.66 0.43
N LEU A 41 5.20 15.41 -0.78
CA LEU A 41 5.13 16.41 -1.85
C LEU A 41 4.20 17.56 -1.46
N SER A 42 3.02 17.26 -0.88
CA SER A 42 2.09 18.29 -0.38
C SER A 42 2.71 19.13 0.73
N LEU A 43 3.43 18.50 1.67
CA LEU A 43 4.14 19.21 2.73
C LEU A 43 5.23 20.13 2.16
N ALA A 44 5.99 19.68 1.16
CA ALA A 44 6.99 20.51 0.48
C ALA A 44 6.35 21.73 -0.20
N ILE A 45 5.22 21.55 -0.89
CA ILE A 45 4.48 22.68 -1.49
C ILE A 45 4.07 23.69 -0.42
N LEU A 46 3.52 23.23 0.71
CA LEU A 46 3.11 24.11 1.81
C LEU A 46 4.29 24.89 2.38
N LEU A 47 5.43 24.23 2.63
CA LEU A 47 6.64 24.88 3.13
C LEU A 47 7.19 25.93 2.15
N PHE A 48 7.23 25.62 0.85
CA PHE A 48 7.66 26.57 -0.16
C PHE A 48 6.69 27.74 -0.29
N SER A 49 5.39 27.49 -0.21
CA SER A 49 4.36 28.54 -0.27
C SER A 49 4.44 29.48 0.94
N ALA A 50 4.61 28.93 2.15
CA ALA A 50 4.82 29.71 3.35
C ALA A 50 6.12 30.52 3.29
N SER A 51 7.19 29.95 2.73
CA SER A 51 8.47 30.64 2.53
C SER A 51 8.33 31.81 1.54
N ILE A 52 7.60 31.61 0.43
CA ILE A 52 7.30 32.68 -0.53
C ILE A 52 6.50 33.80 0.16
N ALA A 53 5.45 33.45 0.91
CA ALA A 53 4.63 34.43 1.61
C ALA A 53 5.45 35.24 2.63
N PHE A 54 6.30 34.56 3.41
CA PHE A 54 7.22 35.21 4.33
C PHE A 54 8.19 36.15 3.61
N LEU A 55 8.90 35.67 2.58
CA LEU A 55 9.84 36.48 1.79
C LEU A 55 9.18 37.63 1.04
N SER A 56 7.88 37.56 0.76
CA SER A 56 7.14 38.62 0.08
C SER A 56 6.69 39.75 1.01
N ILE A 57 6.56 39.48 2.32
CA ILE A 57 6.09 40.45 3.32
C ILE A 57 7.27 41.11 4.05
N VAL A 58 8.33 40.36 4.29
CA VAL A 58 9.48 40.84 5.08
C VAL A 58 10.23 41.94 4.33
N ASP A 59 10.52 43.03 5.06
CA ASP A 59 11.35 44.12 4.57
C ASP A 59 12.77 43.61 4.24
N PRO A 60 13.28 43.82 3.01
CA PRO A 60 14.64 43.43 2.63
C PRO A 60 15.72 43.89 3.61
N ASP A 61 15.56 45.05 4.22
CA ASP A 61 16.55 45.61 5.15
C ASP A 61 16.66 44.79 6.45
N ILE A 62 15.55 44.18 6.89
CA ILE A 62 15.52 43.28 8.04
C ILE A 62 16.24 41.96 7.70
N LEU A 63 16.05 41.43 6.49
CA LEU A 63 16.73 40.20 6.01
C LEU A 63 18.24 40.39 5.91
N VAL A 64 18.70 41.54 5.41
CA VAL A 64 20.12 41.92 5.32
C VAL A 64 20.73 42.06 6.73
N SER A 65 19.99 42.68 7.67
CA SER A 65 20.45 42.85 9.06
C SER A 65 20.63 41.53 9.82
N LEU A 66 19.92 40.47 9.42
CA LEU A 66 19.98 39.14 10.03
C LEU A 66 21.16 38.30 9.49
N SER A 67 22.07 38.88 8.70
CA SER A 67 23.21 38.20 8.04
C SER A 67 22.82 37.04 7.12
N LEU A 68 21.56 37.02 6.66
CA LEU A 68 21.13 36.06 5.65
C LEU A 68 21.78 36.43 4.30
N PRO A 69 22.01 35.46 3.39
CA PRO A 69 22.79 35.67 2.16
C PRO A 69 22.05 36.50 1.09
N PHE A 70 21.05 37.29 1.47
CA PHE A 70 20.35 38.20 0.57
C PHE A 70 21.09 39.53 0.53
N HIS A 71 21.77 39.82 -0.59
CA HIS A 71 22.60 41.02 -0.72
C HIS A 71 21.85 42.15 -1.45
N SER A 72 20.75 41.82 -2.14
CA SER A 72 19.91 42.77 -2.85
C SER A 72 18.44 42.33 -2.90
N GLN A 73 17.54 43.29 -3.15
CA GLN A 73 16.10 43.01 -3.39
C GLN A 73 15.87 42.06 -4.58
N GLN A 74 16.80 42.04 -5.54
CA GLN A 74 16.76 41.14 -6.70
C GLN A 74 17.01 39.68 -6.30
N ASP A 75 17.86 39.42 -5.30
CA ASP A 75 18.13 38.06 -4.81
C ASP A 75 16.89 37.44 -4.17
N THR A 76 16.16 38.23 -3.36
CA THR A 76 14.90 37.79 -2.75
C THR A 76 13.85 37.44 -3.81
N ARG A 77 13.73 38.27 -4.87
CA ARG A 77 12.83 38.00 -6.00
C ARG A 77 13.21 36.74 -6.76
N ASN A 78 14.50 36.50 -7.01
CA ASN A 78 14.99 35.30 -7.67
C ASN A 78 14.69 34.04 -6.86
N VAL A 79 14.86 34.09 -5.52
CA VAL A 79 14.51 32.97 -4.64
C VAL A 79 13.02 32.69 -4.62
N ILE A 80 12.17 33.72 -4.57
CA ILE A 80 10.71 33.56 -4.68
C ILE A 80 10.34 32.90 -6.02
N ALA A 81 10.91 33.36 -7.14
CA ALA A 81 10.66 32.78 -8.45
C ALA A 81 11.11 31.31 -8.54
N PHE A 82 12.28 30.99 -7.96
CA PHE A 82 12.79 29.63 -7.91
C PHE A 82 11.92 28.70 -7.07
N LEU A 83 11.47 29.13 -5.90
CA LEU A 83 10.53 28.38 -5.06
C LEU A 83 9.19 28.15 -5.79
N GLY A 84 8.68 29.16 -6.51
CA GLY A 84 7.49 29.03 -7.35
C GLY A 84 7.67 28.00 -8.45
N PHE A 85 8.83 27.98 -9.11
CA PHE A 85 9.17 26.97 -10.11
C PHE A 85 9.24 25.56 -9.51
N LEU A 86 9.82 25.38 -8.31
CA LEU A 86 9.84 24.09 -7.63
C LEU A 86 8.43 23.58 -7.30
N ILE A 87 7.54 24.46 -6.83
CA ILE A 87 6.12 24.11 -6.60
C ILE A 87 5.47 23.62 -7.91
N PHE A 88 5.74 24.31 -9.02
CA PHE A 88 5.23 23.91 -10.33
C PHE A 88 5.72 22.52 -10.74
N VAL A 89 7.04 22.26 -10.65
CA VAL A 89 7.63 20.95 -10.98
C VAL A 89 7.04 19.83 -10.12
N ILE A 90 6.91 20.05 -8.82
CA ILE A 90 6.31 19.07 -7.90
C ILE A 90 4.86 18.79 -8.28
N SER A 91 4.08 19.83 -8.53
CA SER A 91 2.66 19.70 -8.91
C SER A 91 2.50 18.96 -10.24
N PHE A 92 3.41 19.17 -11.19
CA PHE A 92 3.40 18.49 -12.47
C PHE A 92 3.85 17.02 -12.37
N SER A 93 4.76 16.71 -11.44
CA SER A 93 5.27 15.35 -11.24
C SER A 93 4.16 14.37 -10.83
N ASP A 94 3.16 14.80 -10.05
CA ASP A 94 2.02 13.96 -9.69
C ASP A 94 1.22 13.53 -10.93
N LYS A 95 0.99 14.46 -11.87
CA LYS A 95 0.30 14.18 -13.14
C LYS A 95 1.10 13.27 -14.06
N ILE A 96 2.41 13.48 -14.20
CA ILE A 96 3.25 12.62 -15.05
C ILE A 96 3.33 11.21 -14.47
N LEU A 97 3.58 11.10 -13.17
CA LEU A 97 3.85 9.82 -12.51
C LEU A 97 2.57 9.07 -12.11
N ASN A 98 1.39 9.68 -12.31
CA ASN A 98 0.09 9.11 -11.95
C ASN A 98 0.06 8.59 -10.50
N LEU A 99 0.67 9.31 -9.54
CA LEU A 99 0.83 8.82 -8.17
C LEU A 99 -0.54 8.64 -7.51
N THR A 100 -1.42 9.63 -7.67
CA THR A 100 -2.80 9.58 -7.14
C THR A 100 -3.62 8.42 -7.71
N VAL A 101 -3.55 8.18 -9.03
CA VAL A 101 -4.25 7.05 -9.68
C VAL A 101 -3.72 5.72 -9.16
N THR A 102 -2.40 5.60 -9.05
CA THR A 102 -1.73 4.38 -8.56
C THR A 102 -2.06 4.13 -7.08
N MET A 103 -2.12 5.18 -6.27
CA MET A 103 -2.53 5.10 -4.87
C MET A 103 -3.97 4.58 -4.75
N ASN A 104 -4.92 5.19 -5.47
CA ASN A 104 -6.34 4.82 -5.42
C ASN A 104 -6.57 3.38 -5.90
N ARG A 105 -5.89 2.96 -6.97
CA ARG A 105 -5.95 1.57 -7.46
C ARG A 105 -5.48 0.58 -6.39
N ASN A 106 -4.39 0.89 -5.69
CA ASN A 106 -3.89 0.04 -4.62
C ASN A 106 -4.84 0.02 -3.40
N GLU A 107 -5.48 1.13 -3.07
CA GLU A 107 -6.51 1.16 -2.02
C GLU A 107 -7.71 0.28 -2.38
N GLN A 108 -8.19 0.37 -3.62
CA GLN A 108 -9.27 -0.50 -4.13
C GLN A 108 -8.84 -1.97 -4.15
N GLY A 109 -7.58 -2.25 -4.53
CA GLY A 109 -7.00 -3.59 -4.46
C GLY A 109 -7.08 -4.20 -3.07
N VAL A 110 -6.78 -3.42 -2.02
CA VAL A 110 -6.92 -3.90 -0.63
C VAL A 110 -8.37 -4.31 -0.33
N LYS A 111 -9.35 -3.48 -0.69
CA LYS A 111 -10.78 -3.75 -0.43
C LYS A 111 -11.23 -5.01 -1.17
N ILE A 112 -10.98 -5.08 -2.47
CA ILE A 112 -11.39 -6.18 -3.34
C ILE A 112 -10.77 -7.51 -2.90
N PHE A 113 -9.48 -7.55 -2.58
CA PHE A 113 -8.87 -8.78 -2.06
C PHE A 113 -9.36 -9.15 -0.65
N THR A 114 -9.76 -8.18 0.18
CA THR A 114 -10.37 -8.46 1.48
C THR A 114 -11.71 -9.14 1.31
N ASP A 115 -12.56 -8.62 0.42
CA ASP A 115 -13.87 -9.19 0.12
C ASP A 115 -13.73 -10.61 -0.46
N PHE A 116 -12.81 -10.80 -1.41
CA PHE A 116 -12.51 -12.13 -1.95
C PHE A 116 -12.09 -13.15 -0.89
N ILE A 117 -11.20 -12.75 0.04
CA ILE A 117 -10.79 -13.61 1.16
C ILE A 117 -11.98 -13.94 2.07
N ARG A 118 -12.87 -12.98 2.31
CA ARG A 118 -14.09 -13.19 3.10
C ARG A 118 -15.02 -14.19 2.43
N ASP A 119 -15.18 -14.12 1.11
CA ASP A 119 -15.98 -15.07 0.35
C ASP A 119 -15.38 -16.48 0.39
N CYS A 120 -14.06 -16.60 0.30
CA CYS A 120 -13.34 -17.86 0.48
C CYS A 120 -13.60 -18.46 1.88
N HIS A 121 -13.51 -17.65 2.94
CA HIS A 121 -13.81 -18.09 4.30
C HIS A 121 -15.27 -18.47 4.48
N THR A 122 -16.20 -17.73 3.87
CA THR A 122 -17.63 -18.03 3.92
C THR A 122 -17.93 -19.39 3.27
N PHE A 123 -17.30 -19.68 2.13
CA PHE A 123 -17.41 -20.99 1.50
C PHE A 123 -16.84 -22.09 2.40
N ARG A 124 -15.68 -21.90 3.00
CA ARG A 124 -15.07 -22.90 3.90
C ARG A 124 -15.86 -23.17 5.17
N ASP A 125 -16.30 -22.12 5.86
CA ASP A 125 -16.77 -22.23 7.25
C ASP A 125 -18.24 -22.65 7.33
N VAL A 126 -19.02 -22.27 6.32
CA VAL A 126 -20.47 -22.51 6.24
C VAL A 126 -20.84 -23.16 4.92
N GLY A 127 -20.40 -22.58 3.79
CA GLY A 127 -20.90 -22.94 2.47
C GLY A 127 -20.49 -24.32 1.93
N SER A 128 -19.50 -24.99 2.50
CA SER A 128 -19.04 -26.31 2.09
C SER A 128 -19.73 -27.44 2.84
N LYS A 129 -20.37 -27.15 3.98
CA LYS A 129 -21.08 -28.15 4.79
C LYS A 129 -22.36 -28.65 4.13
N ASP A 130 -22.93 -27.81 3.26
CA ASP A 130 -24.19 -28.09 2.55
C ASP A 130 -23.99 -28.46 1.07
N CYS A 131 -22.74 -28.65 0.62
CA CYS A 131 -22.42 -28.98 -0.77
C CYS A 131 -22.07 -30.46 -0.95
N ASP A 132 -22.54 -31.04 -2.05
CA ASP A 132 -21.98 -32.27 -2.60
C ASP A 132 -20.69 -31.99 -3.39
N ASP A 133 -19.94 -33.04 -3.72
CA ASP A 133 -18.64 -32.94 -4.41
C ASP A 133 -18.74 -32.18 -5.75
N ILE A 134 -19.86 -32.33 -6.47
CA ILE A 134 -20.11 -31.66 -7.75
C ILE A 134 -20.30 -30.15 -7.55
N SER A 135 -21.16 -29.75 -6.61
CA SER A 135 -21.39 -28.33 -6.32
C SER A 135 -20.14 -27.66 -5.74
N ALA A 136 -19.39 -28.36 -4.89
CA ALA A 136 -18.12 -27.88 -4.36
C ALA A 136 -17.09 -27.64 -5.48
N GLY A 137 -17.01 -28.55 -6.45
CA GLY A 137 -16.14 -28.41 -7.62
C GLY A 137 -16.50 -27.22 -8.51
N LEU A 138 -17.78 -27.01 -8.81
CA LEU A 138 -18.26 -25.85 -9.59
C LEU A 138 -17.96 -24.52 -8.87
N LYS A 139 -18.17 -24.49 -7.56
CA LYS A 139 -17.92 -23.30 -6.74
C LYS A 139 -16.41 -22.98 -6.64
N LEU A 140 -15.57 -24.01 -6.55
CA LEU A 140 -14.12 -23.86 -6.62
C LEU A 140 -13.67 -23.25 -7.95
N GLU A 141 -14.18 -23.72 -9.09
CA GLU A 141 -13.80 -23.15 -10.39
C GLU A 141 -14.26 -21.70 -10.52
N SER A 142 -15.46 -21.37 -10.03
CA SER A 142 -15.91 -19.97 -9.97
C SER A 142 -14.96 -19.09 -9.14
N ILE A 143 -14.53 -19.56 -7.97
CA ILE A 143 -13.57 -18.83 -7.11
C ILE A 143 -12.20 -18.68 -7.80
N LYS A 144 -11.74 -19.69 -8.54
CA LYS A 144 -10.50 -19.61 -9.32
C LYS A 144 -10.58 -18.59 -10.45
N GLU A 145 -11.68 -18.57 -11.19
CA GLU A 145 -11.90 -17.60 -12.26
C GLU A 145 -11.92 -16.18 -11.70
N GLN A 146 -12.65 -15.96 -10.59
CA GLN A 146 -12.63 -14.69 -9.88
C GLN A 146 -11.22 -14.30 -9.45
N TYR A 147 -10.47 -15.20 -8.81
CA TYR A 147 -9.08 -14.93 -8.42
C TYR A 147 -8.19 -14.60 -9.62
N SER A 148 -8.31 -15.33 -10.71
CA SER A 148 -7.53 -15.12 -11.94
C SER A 148 -7.81 -13.73 -12.52
N TYR A 149 -9.08 -13.37 -12.64
CA TYR A 149 -9.51 -12.05 -13.09
C TYR A 149 -8.98 -10.94 -12.18
N LEU A 150 -9.16 -11.08 -10.87
CA LEU A 150 -8.65 -10.13 -9.88
C LEU A 150 -7.14 -9.97 -9.98
N ASN A 151 -6.41 -11.08 -10.12
CA ASN A 151 -4.97 -11.04 -10.27
C ASN A 151 -4.55 -10.38 -11.58
N GLN A 152 -5.27 -10.55 -12.69
CA GLN A 152 -4.96 -9.83 -13.94
C GLN A 152 -5.21 -8.33 -13.82
N VAL A 153 -6.35 -7.94 -13.24
CA VAL A 153 -6.74 -6.53 -13.12
C VAL A 153 -5.93 -5.80 -12.05
N MET A 154 -5.51 -6.49 -10.99
CA MET A 154 -4.80 -5.89 -9.85
C MET A 154 -3.30 -6.18 -9.83
N SER A 155 -2.80 -7.13 -10.62
CA SER A 155 -1.37 -7.42 -10.67
C SER A 155 -0.61 -6.16 -11.05
N SER A 156 0.14 -5.68 -10.08
CA SER A 156 1.24 -4.77 -10.31
C SER A 156 2.46 -5.61 -10.72
N ASN A 157 2.57 -5.95 -12.01
CA ASN A 157 3.78 -6.53 -12.60
C ASN A 157 5.03 -5.62 -12.46
N THR A 158 4.91 -4.50 -11.73
CA THR A 158 5.90 -3.45 -11.53
C THR A 158 6.63 -3.53 -10.19
N LEU A 159 6.36 -4.55 -9.35
CA LEU A 159 7.07 -4.71 -8.07
C LEU A 159 8.47 -5.29 -8.27
N PHE A 160 9.48 -4.56 -7.81
CA PHE A 160 10.85 -5.09 -7.73
C PHE A 160 10.89 -6.38 -6.89
N SER A 161 11.64 -7.38 -7.38
CA SER A 161 11.75 -8.71 -6.76
C SER A 161 12.15 -8.67 -5.29
N LYS A 162 13.09 -7.78 -4.91
CA LYS A 162 13.50 -7.57 -3.51
C LYS A 162 12.33 -7.07 -2.65
N THR A 163 11.55 -6.12 -3.14
CA THR A 163 10.39 -5.57 -2.43
C THR A 163 9.32 -6.63 -2.25
N PHE A 164 9.03 -7.41 -3.30
CA PHE A 164 8.12 -8.54 -3.22
C PHE A 164 8.55 -9.55 -2.14
N LEU A 165 9.83 -9.94 -2.11
CA LEU A 165 10.35 -10.87 -1.11
C LEU A 165 10.26 -10.31 0.32
N LYS A 166 10.51 -9.00 0.50
CA LYS A 166 10.35 -8.33 1.80
C LYS A 166 8.90 -8.39 2.28
N VAL A 167 7.95 -8.01 1.43
CA VAL A 167 6.51 -8.04 1.74
C VAL A 167 6.05 -9.48 2.03
N LYS A 168 6.48 -10.46 1.22
CA LYS A 168 6.17 -11.88 1.43
C LYS A 168 6.70 -12.41 2.76
N LYS A 169 7.93 -12.06 3.13
CA LYS A 169 8.53 -12.45 4.41
C LYS A 169 7.75 -11.84 5.57
N SER A 170 7.42 -10.55 5.48
CA SER A 170 6.59 -9.84 6.46
C SER A 170 5.24 -10.51 6.65
N TYR A 171 4.53 -10.77 5.56
CA TYR A 171 3.23 -11.43 5.56
C TYR A 171 3.29 -12.79 6.27
N LYS A 172 4.24 -13.66 5.89
CA LYS A 172 4.41 -14.96 6.55
C LYS A 172 4.70 -14.86 8.05
N MET A 173 5.45 -13.84 8.46
CA MET A 173 5.72 -13.59 9.87
C MET A 173 4.45 -13.19 10.62
N LYS A 174 3.64 -12.29 10.06
CA LYS A 174 2.35 -11.87 10.62
C LYS A 174 1.40 -13.06 10.77
N THR A 175 1.26 -13.88 9.73
CA THR A 175 0.41 -15.08 9.77
C THR A 175 0.88 -16.07 10.83
N ARG A 176 2.20 -16.27 10.97
CA ARG A 176 2.76 -17.15 12.02
C ARG A 176 2.43 -16.63 13.41
N VAL A 177 2.63 -15.34 13.67
CA VAL A 177 2.35 -14.74 14.98
C VAL A 177 0.85 -14.75 15.28
N SER A 178 0.00 -14.50 14.28
CA SER A 178 -1.46 -14.62 14.42
C SER A 178 -1.85 -16.03 14.90
N ARG A 179 -1.34 -17.08 14.26
CA ARG A 179 -1.61 -18.46 14.68
C ARG A 179 -1.11 -18.79 16.10
N MET A 180 -0.01 -18.16 16.52
CA MET A 180 0.48 -18.32 17.90
C MET A 180 -0.45 -17.65 18.90
N LEU A 181 -0.96 -16.45 18.57
CA LEU A 181 -1.92 -15.72 19.41
C LEU A 181 -3.27 -16.43 19.51
N ASP A 182 -3.71 -17.11 18.44
CA ASP A 182 -4.93 -17.92 18.46
C ASP A 182 -4.82 -19.07 19.49
N GLY A 183 -3.61 -19.59 19.72
CA GLY A 183 -3.35 -20.64 20.71
C GLY A 183 -3.05 -20.12 22.13
N ASP A 184 -2.29 -19.02 22.24
CA ASP A 184 -1.98 -18.34 23.50
C ASP A 184 -2.08 -16.81 23.31
N PRO A 185 -3.19 -16.19 23.75
CA PRO A 185 -3.41 -14.75 23.61
C PRO A 185 -2.39 -13.88 24.35
N ASN A 186 -1.71 -14.43 25.37
CA ASN A 186 -0.80 -13.69 26.24
C ASN A 186 0.67 -13.79 25.79
N ILE A 187 0.94 -14.44 24.65
CA ILE A 187 2.31 -14.60 24.16
C ILE A 187 2.95 -13.26 23.80
N SER A 188 4.20 -13.05 24.22
CA SER A 188 4.93 -11.82 23.92
C SER A 188 5.26 -11.71 22.43
N ILE A 189 4.49 -10.89 21.69
CA ILE A 189 4.68 -10.64 20.26
C ILE A 189 6.10 -10.16 19.94
N ASN A 190 6.68 -9.30 20.79
CA ASN A 190 8.03 -8.74 20.58
C ASN A 190 9.14 -9.81 20.48
N LYS A 191 8.95 -10.97 21.13
CA LYS A 191 9.90 -12.07 21.07
C LYS A 191 9.88 -12.77 19.70
N TYR A 192 8.72 -12.78 19.04
CA TYR A 192 8.46 -13.53 17.81
C TYR A 192 8.28 -12.64 16.57
N TYR A 193 8.16 -11.33 16.75
CA TYR A 193 7.97 -10.34 15.69
C TYR A 193 9.06 -9.26 15.77
N ARG A 194 10.30 -9.62 15.43
CA ARG A 194 11.40 -8.65 15.27
C ARG A 194 11.35 -8.03 13.88
N MET A 195 10.57 -6.96 13.73
CA MET A 195 10.68 -6.04 12.60
C MET A 195 11.39 -4.76 13.03
N ARG A 196 12.25 -4.23 12.16
CA ARG A 196 12.85 -2.90 12.41
C ARG A 196 11.78 -1.83 12.18
N ILE A 197 11.86 -0.71 12.90
CA ILE A 197 10.94 0.43 12.75
C ILE A 197 10.80 0.92 11.30
N TRP A 198 11.86 0.82 10.50
CA TRP A 198 11.83 1.16 9.07
C TRP A 198 10.97 0.21 8.23
N GLU A 199 10.70 -1.01 8.69
CA GLU A 199 9.74 -1.94 8.06
C GLU A 199 8.29 -1.69 8.47
N TRP A 200 8.08 -0.85 9.50
CA TRP A 200 6.76 -0.33 9.87
C TRP A 200 6.37 0.88 9.01
N LEU A 201 7.37 1.69 8.64
CA LEU A 201 7.20 2.90 7.83
C LEU A 201 7.33 2.66 6.30
N PHE A 202 8.00 1.57 5.87
CA PHE A 202 8.34 1.24 4.47
C PHE A 202 8.45 -0.25 4.17
#